data_AF-A0A813K4C5-F1
#
_entry.id   AF-A0A813K4C5-F1
#
_cell.length_a   1.000
_cell.length_b   1.000
_cell.length_c   1.000
_cell.angle_alpha   90.00
_cell.angle_beta   90.00
_cell.angle_gamma   90.00
#
_symmetry.space_group_name_H-M   'P 1'
#
loop_
_entity.id
_entity.type
_entity.pdbx_description
1 polymer ?
#
loop_
_entity_poly.entity_id
_entity_poly.type
_entity_poly.pdbx_seq_one_letter_code
_entity_poly.pdbx_strand_id
1 'polypeptide(L)'
;MVVSKDILDKREGMMSSFWRGLGQLLRRAADGQVLIAAESLFRSEQFFWQTGFEIPFLRPMSVWVNATYAPSLPRGLGGEVMIHNRGRLKYEISFIGSVKRMVGPRFPYRIVEQAGRIIPFKEIAGFHAVVIVPWSPEICMLRHLFKMRMPIFVPELNLLRNLVHLGNMRFLPTPYNLPAPTSDRTFVESVHPFDPFLDTARHASDARGTMARAYWAEYSEYLLVPALQYFASSADLVAKLNSMEGQKISARMQMAYRGDLEEMRSFWRESLSLLLR
;
A
#
# COMPACT_ATOMS: atom_id res chain seq x y z
N MET A 1 8.71 5.03 33.22
CA MET A 1 7.71 6.09 32.97
C MET A 1 6.36 5.56 33.42
N VAL A 2 5.83 6.06 34.53
CA VAL A 2 4.54 5.62 35.06
C VAL A 2 3.45 6.35 34.28
N VAL A 3 2.64 5.63 33.51
CA VAL A 3 1.46 6.19 32.86
C VAL A 3 0.43 6.47 33.96
N SER A 4 -0.09 7.70 34.06
CA SER A 4 -1.07 8.03 35.10
C SER A 4 -2.36 7.23 34.89
N LYS A 5 -3.01 6.85 35.99
CA LYS A 5 -4.30 6.14 35.98
C LYS A 5 -5.33 6.88 35.11
N ASP A 6 -5.40 8.20 35.22
CA ASP A 6 -6.28 9.05 34.41
C ASP A 6 -6.09 8.88 32.89
N ILE A 7 -4.85 8.62 32.43
CA ILE A 7 -4.59 8.37 31.01
C ILE A 7 -5.15 7.01 30.58
N LEU A 8 -5.05 6.00 31.45
CA LEU A 8 -5.60 4.66 31.19
C LEU A 8 -7.14 4.70 31.16
N ASP A 9 -7.75 5.34 32.16
CA ASP A 9 -9.22 5.47 32.25
C ASP A 9 -9.79 6.24 31.05
N LYS A 10 -9.12 7.32 30.62
CA LYS A 10 -9.50 8.05 29.39
C LYS A 10 -9.39 7.20 28.12
N ARG A 11 -8.36 6.34 28.03
CA ARG A 11 -8.18 5.43 26.89
C ARG A 11 -9.27 4.37 26.85
N GLU A 12 -9.60 3.78 27.99
CA GLU A 12 -10.66 2.78 28.10
C GLU A 12 -12.04 3.35 27.73
N GLY A 13 -12.35 4.55 28.21
CA GLY A 13 -13.59 5.26 27.84
C GLY A 13 -13.67 5.56 26.34
N MET A 14 -12.56 6.00 25.74
CA MET A 14 -12.47 6.25 24.30
C MET A 14 -12.65 4.96 23.49
N MET A 15 -12.03 3.86 23.91
CA MET A 15 -12.16 2.55 23.26
C MET A 15 -13.59 2.02 23.32
N SER A 16 -14.22 2.11 24.49
CA SER A 16 -15.61 1.68 24.68
C SER A 16 -16.57 2.49 23.79
N SER A 17 -16.34 3.80 23.68
CA SER A 17 -17.11 4.68 22.80
C SER A 17 -16.93 4.33 21.32
N PHE A 18 -15.69 4.12 20.88
CA PHE A 18 -15.36 3.72 19.51
C PHE A 18 -16.07 2.43 19.10
N TRP A 19 -15.90 1.35 19.87
CA TRP A 19 -16.49 0.05 19.55
C TRP A 19 -18.03 0.08 19.57
N ARG A 20 -18.62 0.86 20.48
CA ARG A 20 -20.07 1.08 20.49
C ARG A 20 -20.54 1.77 19.21
N GLY A 21 -19.86 2.83 18.79
CA GLY A 21 -20.16 3.55 17.55
C GLY A 21 -20.01 2.67 16.32
N LEU A 22 -18.91 1.91 16.22
CA LEU A 22 -18.70 0.97 15.12
C LEU A 22 -19.75 -0.14 15.10
N GLY A 23 -20.12 -0.69 16.26
CA GLY A 23 -21.20 -1.69 16.35
C GLY A 23 -22.56 -1.16 15.90
N GLN A 24 -22.86 0.12 16.16
CA GLN A 24 -24.05 0.77 15.61
C GLN A 24 -23.96 0.91 14.08
N LEU A 25 -22.81 1.32 13.56
CA LEU A 25 -22.57 1.44 12.12
C LEU A 25 -22.72 0.08 11.40
N LEU A 26 -22.16 -0.99 11.97
CA LEU A 26 -22.26 -2.35 11.44
C LEU A 26 -23.70 -2.87 11.41
N ARG A 27 -24.49 -2.60 12.45
CA ARG A 27 -25.93 -2.92 12.44
C ARG A 27 -26.67 -2.18 11.33
N ARG A 28 -26.42 -0.87 11.20
CA ARG A 28 -27.01 -0.08 10.11
C ARG A 28 -26.58 -0.58 8.73
N ALA A 29 -25.36 -1.11 8.60
CA ALA A 29 -24.89 -1.71 7.35
C ALA A 29 -25.63 -3.01 7.05
N ALA A 30 -25.82 -3.87 8.05
CA ALA A 30 -26.62 -5.09 7.93
C ALA A 30 -28.09 -4.81 7.57
N ASP A 31 -28.64 -3.70 8.07
CA ASP A 31 -29.99 -3.22 7.74
C ASP A 31 -30.07 -2.50 6.39
N GLY A 32 -28.97 -2.43 5.62
CA GLY A 32 -28.93 -1.76 4.32
C GLY A 32 -29.04 -0.23 4.38
N GLN A 33 -28.86 0.39 5.55
CA GLN A 33 -28.96 1.85 5.72
C GLN A 33 -27.64 2.58 5.41
N VAL A 34 -26.51 1.88 5.47
CA VAL A 34 -25.19 2.43 5.16
C VAL A 34 -24.38 1.40 4.40
N LEU A 35 -23.45 1.88 3.56
CA LEU A 35 -22.45 1.06 2.92
C LEU A 35 -21.12 1.24 3.64
N ILE A 36 -20.44 0.13 3.92
CA ILE A 36 -19.07 0.12 4.45
C ILE A 36 -18.22 -0.63 3.43
N ALA A 37 -17.11 -0.02 3.02
CA ALA A 37 -16.12 -0.65 2.17
C ALA A 37 -14.72 -0.20 2.60
N ALA A 38 -13.76 -1.11 2.51
CA ALA A 38 -12.35 -0.81 2.75
C ALA A 38 -11.69 -0.21 1.50
N GLU A 39 -10.63 0.58 1.68
CA GLU A 39 -9.87 1.14 0.55
C GLU A 39 -8.90 0.13 -0.10
N SER A 40 -8.64 -0.99 0.55
CA SER A 40 -7.81 -2.07 0.00
C SER A 40 -8.21 -3.42 0.56
N LEU A 41 -7.75 -4.48 -0.10
CA LEU A 41 -7.90 -5.84 0.40
C LEU A 41 -7.26 -5.97 1.79
N PHE A 42 -6.00 -5.51 1.95
CA PHE A 42 -5.32 -5.53 3.24
C PHE A 42 -6.16 -4.91 4.38
N ARG A 43 -6.84 -3.78 4.14
CA ARG A 43 -7.72 -3.16 5.16
C ARG A 43 -9.00 -3.92 5.41
N SER A 44 -9.59 -4.54 4.38
CA SER A 44 -10.74 -5.41 4.58
C SER A 44 -10.36 -6.61 5.44
N GLU A 45 -9.24 -7.27 5.17
CA GLU A 45 -8.76 -8.42 5.95
C GLU A 45 -8.35 -8.00 7.37
N GLN A 46 -7.73 -6.82 7.55
CA GLN A 46 -7.50 -6.28 8.89
C GLN A 46 -8.81 -6.01 9.64
N PHE A 47 -9.80 -5.45 8.95
CA PHE A 47 -11.10 -5.16 9.55
C PHE A 47 -11.82 -6.46 9.96
N PHE A 48 -11.79 -7.47 9.10
CA PHE A 48 -12.29 -8.80 9.41
C PHE A 48 -11.52 -9.40 10.59
N TRP A 49 -10.19 -9.32 10.59
CA TRP A 49 -9.38 -9.80 11.70
C TRP A 49 -9.75 -9.13 13.03
N GLN A 50 -10.10 -7.84 13.02
CA GLN A 50 -10.47 -7.13 14.23
C GLN A 50 -11.89 -7.42 14.67
N THR A 51 -12.83 -7.56 13.75
CA THR A 51 -14.27 -7.48 14.05
C THR A 51 -15.01 -8.80 13.85
N GLY A 52 -14.48 -9.71 13.02
CA GLY A 52 -15.18 -10.88 12.49
C GLY A 52 -16.19 -10.56 11.39
N PHE A 53 -16.31 -9.30 10.96
CA PHE A 53 -17.23 -8.89 9.89
C PHE A 53 -16.46 -8.71 8.58
N GLU A 54 -16.93 -9.36 7.54
CA GLU A 54 -16.43 -9.16 6.18
C GLU A 54 -17.03 -7.87 5.60
N ILE A 55 -16.19 -7.08 4.95
CA ILE A 55 -16.61 -5.91 4.18
C ILE A 55 -15.98 -5.96 2.79
N PRO A 56 -16.68 -5.49 1.74
CA PRO A 56 -16.06 -5.37 0.44
C PRO A 56 -14.88 -4.39 0.52
N PHE A 57 -13.91 -4.53 -0.39
CA PHE A 57 -12.92 -3.49 -0.61
C PHE A 57 -13.09 -2.89 -2.00
N LEU A 58 -12.70 -1.62 -2.13
CA LEU A 58 -12.75 -0.91 -3.39
C LEU A 58 -11.50 -0.05 -3.55
N ARG A 59 -10.81 -0.26 -4.67
CA ARG A 59 -9.55 0.45 -4.97
C ARG A 59 -9.82 1.93 -5.25
N PRO A 60 -9.11 2.88 -4.60
CA PRO A 60 -9.22 4.30 -4.91
C PRO A 60 -8.75 4.61 -6.32
N MET A 61 -9.62 5.19 -7.14
CA MET A 61 -9.35 5.37 -8.59
C MET A 61 -8.58 6.64 -8.96
N SER A 62 -8.21 7.48 -7.99
CA SER A 62 -7.36 8.66 -8.23
C SER A 62 -7.88 9.55 -9.37
N VAL A 63 -9.21 9.68 -9.51
CA VAL A 63 -9.87 10.29 -10.68
C VAL A 63 -9.51 11.77 -10.89
N TRP A 64 -8.98 12.43 -9.86
CA TRP A 64 -8.50 13.82 -9.90
C TRP A 64 -7.13 13.98 -10.57
N VAL A 65 -6.39 12.89 -10.82
CA VAL A 65 -5.05 12.94 -11.42
C VAL A 65 -5.17 13.05 -12.94
N ASN A 66 -4.85 14.25 -13.46
CA ASN A 66 -4.91 14.58 -14.89
C ASN A 66 -3.58 14.44 -15.65
N ALA A 67 -2.52 13.96 -14.99
CA ALA A 67 -1.26 13.68 -15.66
C ALA A 67 -1.26 12.26 -16.27
N THR A 68 -0.51 12.07 -17.34
CA THR A 68 -0.30 10.77 -17.99
C THR A 68 1.17 10.64 -18.35
N TYR A 69 1.71 9.43 -18.27
CA TYR A 69 3.08 9.09 -18.62
C TYR A 69 3.51 9.75 -19.93
N ALA A 70 4.49 10.64 -19.83
CA ALA A 70 5.01 11.46 -20.91
C ALA A 70 6.50 11.71 -20.62
N PRO A 71 7.33 10.65 -20.70
CA PRO A 71 8.72 10.72 -20.26
C PRO A 71 9.45 11.83 -21.02
N SER A 72 10.10 12.72 -20.30
CA SER A 72 10.97 13.73 -20.89
C SER A 72 12.34 13.09 -21.14
N LEU A 73 12.94 13.45 -22.28
CA LEU A 73 14.30 13.04 -22.63
C LEU A 73 15.21 14.27 -22.49
N PRO A 74 15.91 14.44 -21.35
CA PRO A 74 16.98 15.43 -21.28
C PRO A 74 17.99 15.17 -22.39
N ARG A 75 18.53 16.24 -23.01
CA ARG A 75 19.52 16.11 -24.08
C ARG A 75 20.69 15.21 -23.62
N GLY A 76 20.89 14.07 -24.29
CA GLY A 76 21.99 13.15 -24.04
C GLY A 76 21.75 12.07 -22.99
N LEU A 77 20.58 12.01 -22.35
CA LEU A 77 20.19 10.92 -21.44
C LEU A 77 18.90 10.24 -21.93
N GLY A 78 18.73 8.96 -21.58
CA GLY A 78 17.50 8.20 -21.82
C GLY A 78 16.32 8.61 -20.93
N GLY A 79 16.54 9.54 -19.98
CA GLY A 79 15.53 10.04 -19.05
C GLY A 79 15.96 9.95 -17.59
N GLU A 80 14.99 10.08 -16.70
CA GLU A 80 15.20 10.02 -15.25
C GLU A 80 14.32 8.94 -14.62
N VAL A 81 14.84 8.23 -13.64
CA VAL A 81 14.09 7.24 -12.85
C VAL A 81 13.92 7.80 -11.44
N MET A 82 12.68 7.98 -11.02
CA MET A 82 12.36 8.48 -9.68
C MET A 82 12.34 7.31 -8.68
N ILE A 83 13.01 7.46 -7.55
CA ILE A 83 12.80 6.59 -6.38
C ILE A 83 11.82 7.29 -5.43
N HIS A 84 10.65 6.70 -5.28
CA HIS A 84 9.61 7.15 -4.36
C HIS A 84 9.91 6.64 -2.95
N ASN A 85 10.44 7.52 -2.11
CA ASN A 85 10.83 7.23 -0.72
C ASN A 85 10.29 8.32 0.23
N ARG A 86 9.14 8.08 0.86
CA ARG A 86 8.59 9.00 1.89
C ARG A 86 8.69 8.46 3.31
N GLY A 87 8.97 7.17 3.50
CA GLY A 87 9.11 6.55 4.82
C GLY A 87 10.30 7.06 5.62
N ARG A 88 11.34 7.57 4.93
CA ARG A 88 12.64 7.96 5.52
C ARG A 88 13.21 6.84 6.38
N LEU A 89 13.08 5.61 5.92
CA LEU A 89 13.54 4.43 6.65
C LEU A 89 15.02 4.20 6.39
N LYS A 90 15.76 3.76 7.41
CA LYS A 90 17.24 3.63 7.32
C LYS A 90 17.68 2.74 6.14
N TYR A 91 16.91 1.70 5.82
CA TYR A 91 17.22 0.82 4.69
C TYR A 91 17.03 1.49 3.33
N GLU A 92 16.19 2.53 3.21
CA GLU A 92 15.99 3.25 1.95
C GLU A 92 17.31 3.88 1.50
N ILE A 93 18.08 4.45 2.44
CA ILE A 93 19.40 5.05 2.17
C ILE A 93 20.37 4.00 1.63
N SER A 94 20.44 2.83 2.28
CA SER A 94 21.32 1.73 1.85
C SER A 94 20.91 1.17 0.48
N PHE A 95 19.61 1.01 0.24
CA PHE A 95 19.07 0.54 -1.04
C PHE A 95 19.39 1.54 -2.16
N ILE A 96 19.04 2.82 -1.97
CA ILE A 96 19.27 3.86 -2.97
C ILE A 96 20.77 4.04 -3.25
N GLY A 97 21.59 4.08 -2.20
CA GLY A 97 23.04 4.14 -2.35
C GLY A 97 23.60 2.96 -3.12
N SER A 98 23.04 1.76 -2.95
CA SER A 98 23.44 0.57 -3.71
C SER A 98 23.04 0.65 -5.18
N VAL A 99 21.80 1.08 -5.48
CA VAL A 99 21.37 1.33 -6.87
C VAL A 99 22.26 2.37 -7.54
N LYS A 100 22.54 3.50 -6.86
CA LYS A 100 23.41 4.57 -7.38
C LYS A 100 24.84 4.13 -7.63
N ARG A 101 25.39 3.20 -6.84
CA ARG A 101 26.73 2.63 -7.06
C ARG A 101 26.76 1.60 -8.19
N MET A 102 25.64 0.90 -8.43
CA MET A 102 25.53 -0.09 -9.51
C MET A 102 25.33 0.57 -10.89
N VAL A 103 24.67 1.72 -10.95
CA VAL A 103 24.53 2.46 -12.21
C VAL A 103 25.88 3.10 -12.58
N GLY A 104 26.56 2.51 -13.55
CA GLY A 104 27.81 3.06 -14.10
C GLY A 104 27.57 4.23 -15.06
N PRO A 105 28.63 4.87 -15.58
CA PRO A 105 28.53 6.00 -16.51
C PRO A 105 27.79 5.68 -17.82
N ARG A 106 27.66 4.40 -18.17
CA ARG A 106 26.96 3.92 -19.37
C ARG A 106 25.47 3.64 -19.14
N PHE A 107 25.00 3.70 -17.89
CA PHE A 107 23.59 3.48 -17.60
C PHE A 107 22.78 4.67 -18.15
N PRO A 108 21.72 4.43 -18.94
CA PRO A 108 21.10 5.48 -19.74
C PRO A 108 20.22 6.46 -18.94
N TYR A 109 19.94 6.17 -17.67
CA TYR A 109 19.02 6.97 -16.86
C TYR A 109 19.70 7.61 -15.65
N ARG A 110 19.25 8.82 -15.29
CA ARG A 110 19.61 9.44 -14.02
C ARG A 110 18.69 8.94 -12.90
N ILE A 111 19.26 8.44 -11.81
CA ILE A 111 18.50 8.05 -10.61
C ILE A 111 18.24 9.29 -9.74
N VAL A 112 16.96 9.64 -9.57
CA VAL A 112 16.52 10.82 -8.81
C VAL A 112 15.74 10.37 -7.57
N GLU A 113 16.15 10.82 -6.40
CA GLU A 113 15.41 10.58 -5.16
C GLU A 113 14.33 11.63 -4.97
N GLN A 114 13.15 11.21 -4.48
CA GLN A 114 12.16 12.19 -4.05
C GLN A 114 12.63 12.99 -2.83
N ALA A 115 13.36 12.35 -1.90
CA ALA A 115 13.96 12.99 -0.72
C ALA A 115 12.98 13.85 0.10
N GLY A 116 11.71 13.43 0.18
CA GLY A 116 10.64 14.16 0.87
C GLY A 116 10.07 15.38 0.11
N ARG A 117 10.55 15.69 -1.10
CA ARG A 117 9.99 16.75 -1.94
C ARG A 117 8.56 16.41 -2.36
N ILE A 118 7.68 17.40 -2.33
CA ILE A 118 6.37 17.31 -2.99
C ILE A 118 6.60 17.58 -4.47
N ILE A 119 6.38 16.56 -5.31
CA ILE A 119 6.60 16.62 -6.75
C ILE A 119 5.23 16.70 -7.43
N PRO A 120 4.94 17.73 -8.24
CA PRO A 120 3.68 17.82 -8.97
C PRO A 120 3.50 16.63 -9.93
N PHE A 121 2.27 16.17 -10.13
CA PHE A 121 2.00 15.03 -11.03
C PHE A 121 2.49 15.25 -12.47
N LYS A 122 2.45 16.48 -12.98
CA LYS A 122 3.00 16.82 -14.30
C LYS A 122 4.50 16.57 -14.40
N GLU A 123 5.24 16.84 -13.32
CA GLU A 123 6.67 16.55 -13.26
C GLU A 123 6.90 15.04 -13.08
N ILE A 124 6.10 14.36 -12.25
CA ILE A 124 6.15 12.89 -12.11
C ILE A 124 5.95 12.18 -13.46
N ALA A 125 5.02 12.68 -14.29
CA ALA A 125 4.77 12.14 -15.63
C ALA A 125 5.99 12.20 -16.56
N GLY A 126 6.94 13.09 -16.29
CA GLY A 126 8.19 13.25 -17.06
C GLY A 126 9.26 12.20 -16.74
N PHE A 127 9.14 11.45 -15.64
CA PHE A 127 10.10 10.37 -15.36
C PHE A 127 9.89 9.18 -16.29
N HIS A 128 10.97 8.48 -16.59
CA HIS A 128 10.98 7.25 -17.38
C HIS A 128 10.32 6.09 -16.63
N ALA A 129 10.58 6.00 -15.32
CA ALA A 129 9.97 5.03 -14.43
C ALA A 129 9.94 5.54 -12.99
N VAL A 130 9.14 4.88 -12.16
CA VAL A 130 9.13 5.10 -10.71
C VAL A 130 9.44 3.79 -9.99
N VAL A 131 10.43 3.82 -9.12
CA VAL A 131 10.76 2.73 -8.19
C VAL A 131 10.12 3.06 -6.85
N ILE A 132 9.19 2.22 -6.39
CA ILE A 132 8.58 2.37 -5.08
C ILE A 132 9.37 1.54 -4.08
N VAL A 133 9.82 2.19 -3.01
CA VAL A 133 10.37 1.52 -1.83
C VAL A 133 9.31 1.61 -0.74
N PRO A 134 8.52 0.55 -0.51
CA PRO A 134 7.34 0.64 0.33
C PRO A 134 7.71 0.67 1.82
N TRP A 135 6.90 1.38 2.61
CA TRP A 135 6.99 1.47 4.08
C TRP A 135 5.66 1.15 4.78
N SER A 136 4.62 0.90 3.98
CA SER A 136 3.24 0.61 4.36
C SER A 136 2.67 -0.36 3.32
N PRO A 137 1.76 -1.28 3.70
CA PRO A 137 1.09 -2.19 2.76
C PRO A 137 0.22 -1.43 1.76
N GLU A 138 -0.12 -0.19 2.09
CA GLU A 138 -0.95 0.69 1.30
C GLU A 138 -0.26 2.04 1.17
N ILE A 139 0.02 2.45 -0.06
CA ILE A 139 0.52 3.79 -0.36
C ILE A 139 -0.39 4.37 -1.44
N CYS A 140 -1.16 5.38 -1.07
CA CYS A 140 -2.06 6.09 -2.00
C CYS A 140 -1.34 6.57 -3.29
N MET A 141 -0.05 6.92 -3.18
CA MET A 141 0.76 7.28 -4.35
C MET A 141 0.85 6.17 -5.42
N LEU A 142 0.86 4.89 -5.04
CA LEU A 142 0.87 3.77 -5.99
C LEU A 142 -0.32 3.90 -6.96
N ARG A 143 -1.51 4.22 -6.44
CA ARG A 143 -2.73 4.39 -7.24
C ARG A 143 -2.68 5.60 -8.16
N HIS A 144 -2.09 6.71 -7.71
CA HIS A 144 -1.88 7.88 -8.57
C HIS A 144 -0.93 7.56 -9.73
N LEU A 145 0.19 6.89 -9.45
CA LEU A 145 1.15 6.48 -10.46
C LEU A 145 0.54 5.48 -11.45
N PHE A 146 -0.29 4.56 -10.94
CA PHE A 146 -1.01 3.59 -11.75
C PHE A 146 -2.00 4.26 -12.69
N LYS A 147 -2.82 5.20 -12.18
CA LYS A 147 -3.71 6.07 -12.96
C LYS A 147 -2.99 6.84 -14.07
N MET A 148 -1.79 7.33 -13.75
CA MET A 148 -0.93 8.05 -14.68
C MET A 148 -0.28 7.12 -15.72
N ARG A 149 -0.40 5.79 -15.58
CA ARG A 149 0.22 4.78 -16.44
C ARG A 149 1.75 4.86 -16.43
N MET A 150 2.32 5.26 -15.31
CA MET A 150 3.77 5.30 -15.12
C MET A 150 4.31 3.87 -15.02
N PRO A 151 5.40 3.50 -15.72
CA PRO A 151 6.10 2.26 -15.41
C PRO A 151 6.55 2.26 -13.95
N ILE A 152 6.00 1.33 -13.15
CA ILE A 152 6.26 1.22 -11.71
C ILE A 152 7.02 -0.07 -11.43
N PHE A 153 8.11 0.07 -10.68
CA PHE A 153 8.90 -1.02 -10.14
C PHE A 153 8.66 -1.15 -8.63
N VAL A 154 8.30 -2.34 -8.18
CA VAL A 154 8.06 -2.69 -6.77
C VAL A 154 8.90 -3.91 -6.39
N PRO A 155 9.29 -4.06 -5.12
CA PRO A 155 10.01 -5.25 -4.68
C PRO A 155 9.14 -6.51 -4.75
N GLU A 156 9.76 -7.65 -5.07
CA GLU A 156 9.14 -8.97 -4.94
C GLU A 156 8.84 -9.32 -3.48
N LEU A 157 7.94 -10.29 -3.25
CA LEU A 157 7.47 -10.71 -1.91
C LEU A 157 8.61 -10.90 -0.89
N ASN A 158 9.70 -11.54 -1.31
CA ASN A 158 10.87 -11.81 -0.44
C ASN A 158 11.55 -10.54 0.07
N LEU A 159 11.59 -9.48 -0.73
CA LEU A 159 12.04 -8.16 -0.30
C LEU A 159 10.92 -7.44 0.45
N LEU A 160 9.71 -7.46 -0.07
CA LEU A 160 8.54 -6.74 0.42
C LEU A 160 8.24 -7.03 1.89
N ARG A 161 8.33 -8.31 2.31
CA ARG A 161 8.14 -8.74 3.71
C ARG A 161 9.10 -8.09 4.70
N ASN A 162 10.22 -7.52 4.24
CA ASN A 162 11.18 -6.82 5.09
C ASN A 162 10.97 -5.29 5.10
N LEU A 163 10.13 -4.76 4.21
CA LEU A 163 9.98 -3.32 3.97
C LEU A 163 8.60 -2.80 4.46
N VAL A 164 7.55 -3.62 4.33
CA VAL A 164 6.15 -3.14 4.37
C VAL A 164 5.56 -2.88 5.75
N HIS A 165 6.17 -3.32 6.84
CA HIS A 165 5.50 -3.34 8.16
C HIS A 165 6.16 -2.47 9.24
N LEU A 166 7.17 -1.66 8.89
CA LEU A 166 7.83 -0.79 9.87
C LEU A 166 6.95 0.36 10.36
N GLY A 167 5.93 0.74 9.58
CA GLY A 167 4.93 1.72 10.00
C GLY A 167 4.13 1.26 11.22
N ASN A 168 3.75 -0.01 11.28
CA ASN A 168 2.91 -0.55 12.35
C ASN A 168 3.58 -0.44 13.73
N MET A 169 4.91 -0.61 13.81
CA MET A 169 5.65 -0.47 15.08
C MET A 169 5.58 0.95 15.68
N ARG A 170 5.43 1.99 14.86
CA ARG A 170 5.45 3.39 15.33
C ARG A 170 4.10 3.88 15.83
N PHE A 171 3.01 3.20 15.48
CA PHE A 171 1.64 3.63 15.80
C PHE A 171 0.95 2.79 16.89
N LEU A 172 1.66 1.83 17.50
CA LEU A 172 1.22 1.12 18.70
C LEU A 172 1.61 1.95 19.95
N PRO A 173 0.71 2.27 20.91
CA PRO A 173 -0.65 1.76 21.11
C PRO A 173 -1.72 2.82 20.81
N THR A 174 -2.41 2.67 19.68
CA THR A 174 -3.61 3.45 19.32
C THR A 174 -4.70 2.42 19.01
N PRO A 175 -5.96 2.56 19.48
CA PRO A 175 -6.94 1.47 19.64
C PRO A 175 -7.31 0.68 18.37
N TYR A 176 -6.85 1.11 17.20
CA TYR A 176 -7.03 0.45 15.91
C TYR A 176 -6.29 -0.88 15.75
N ASN A 177 -5.55 -1.36 16.75
CA ASN A 177 -4.84 -2.64 16.68
C ASN A 177 -5.43 -3.72 17.59
N LEU A 178 -6.51 -3.42 18.32
CA LEU A 178 -7.15 -4.37 19.22
C LEU A 178 -8.36 -5.01 18.52
N PRO A 179 -8.64 -6.29 18.79
CA PRO A 179 -9.89 -6.91 18.38
C PRO A 179 -11.09 -6.22 19.04
N ALA A 180 -12.24 -6.25 18.35
CA ALA A 180 -13.52 -5.84 18.90
C ALA A 180 -13.86 -6.74 20.11
N PRO A 181 -14.43 -6.20 21.20
CA PRO A 181 -14.78 -6.98 22.39
C PRO A 181 -15.69 -8.19 22.12
N THR A 182 -16.48 -8.13 21.04
CA THR A 182 -17.44 -9.17 20.63
C THR A 182 -16.94 -10.04 19.48
N SER A 183 -15.69 -9.89 19.04
CA SER A 183 -15.15 -10.68 17.94
C SER A 183 -14.93 -12.14 18.36
N ASP A 184 -15.40 -13.10 17.55
CA ASP A 184 -15.05 -14.51 17.72
C ASP A 184 -13.60 -14.72 17.26
N ARG A 185 -12.69 -14.70 18.23
CA ARG A 185 -11.26 -14.85 17.99
C ARG A 185 -10.92 -16.21 17.41
N THR A 186 -11.60 -17.27 17.83
CA THR A 186 -11.33 -18.63 17.36
C THR A 186 -11.67 -18.75 15.88
N PHE A 187 -12.81 -18.20 15.46
CA PHE A 187 -13.20 -18.17 14.05
C PHE A 187 -12.21 -17.33 13.23
N VAL A 188 -11.92 -16.10 13.65
CA VAL A 188 -11.01 -15.21 12.92
C VAL A 188 -9.60 -15.80 12.78
N GLU A 189 -9.05 -16.37 13.86
CA GLU A 189 -7.70 -16.93 13.86
C GLU A 189 -7.61 -18.24 13.05
N SER A 190 -8.75 -18.91 12.81
CA SER A 190 -8.80 -20.04 11.88
C SER A 190 -8.65 -19.62 10.41
N VAL A 191 -9.06 -18.39 10.07
CA VAL A 191 -8.88 -17.80 8.74
C VAL A 191 -7.51 -17.13 8.61
N HIS A 192 -7.10 -16.39 9.64
CA HIS A 192 -5.84 -15.65 9.67
C HIS A 192 -4.93 -16.12 10.81
N PRO A 193 -3.89 -16.95 10.53
CA PRO A 193 -3.03 -17.51 11.57
C PRO A 193 -2.05 -16.50 12.20
N PHE A 194 -1.99 -15.27 11.68
CA PHE A 194 -1.07 -14.22 12.12
C PHE A 194 -1.81 -12.94 12.47
N ASP A 195 -1.41 -12.30 13.58
CA ASP A 195 -1.90 -10.97 13.96
C ASP A 195 -1.29 -9.90 13.03
N PRO A 196 -2.10 -9.09 12.30
CA PRO A 196 -1.60 -8.08 11.37
C PRO A 196 -0.85 -6.94 12.05
N PHE A 197 -0.95 -6.81 13.37
CA PHE A 197 -0.34 -5.75 14.16
C PHE A 197 0.84 -6.28 14.98
N LEU A 198 0.59 -7.27 15.86
CA LEU A 198 1.60 -7.73 16.82
C LEU A 198 2.63 -8.63 16.16
N ASP A 199 2.20 -9.60 15.35
CA ASP A 199 3.14 -10.51 14.71
C ASP A 199 3.97 -9.78 13.65
N THR A 200 3.39 -8.83 12.90
CA THR A 200 4.13 -8.03 11.91
C THR A 200 5.15 -7.08 12.56
N ALA A 201 4.88 -6.62 13.78
CA ALA A 201 5.75 -5.75 14.58
C ALA A 201 6.91 -6.48 15.28
N ARG A 202 6.96 -7.82 15.24
CA ARG A 202 8.08 -8.59 15.78
C ARG A 202 9.39 -8.24 15.09
N HIS A 203 10.50 -8.46 15.78
CA HIS A 203 11.84 -8.18 15.24
C HIS A 203 12.09 -8.88 13.89
N ALA A 204 12.95 -8.30 13.05
CA ALA A 204 13.26 -8.86 11.73
C ALA A 204 13.86 -10.28 11.79
N SER A 205 14.56 -10.62 12.88
CA SER A 205 15.12 -11.95 13.13
C SER A 205 14.13 -12.96 13.70
N ASP A 206 12.92 -12.56 14.06
CA ASP A 206 11.87 -13.46 14.54
C ASP A 206 11.25 -14.19 13.34
N ALA A 207 11.28 -15.53 13.36
CA ALA A 207 10.73 -16.36 12.30
C ALA A 207 9.22 -16.17 12.13
N ARG A 208 8.46 -16.11 13.24
CA ARG A 208 7.01 -15.85 13.22
C ARG A 208 6.72 -14.47 12.65
N GLY A 209 7.51 -13.47 13.04
CA GLY A 209 7.39 -12.13 12.47
C GLY A 209 7.62 -12.09 10.97
N THR A 210 8.63 -12.83 10.49
CA THR A 210 8.94 -12.92 9.06
C THR A 210 7.84 -13.63 8.27
N MET A 211 7.28 -14.71 8.81
CA MET A 211 6.14 -15.41 8.21
C MET A 211 4.90 -14.52 8.17
N ALA A 212 4.57 -13.84 9.29
CA ALA A 212 3.44 -12.92 9.37
C ALA A 212 3.57 -11.78 8.35
N ARG A 213 4.75 -11.16 8.22
CA ARG A 213 4.98 -10.09 7.24
C ARG A 213 4.86 -10.57 5.80
N ALA A 214 5.30 -11.79 5.50
CA ALA A 214 5.14 -12.39 4.17
C ALA A 214 3.66 -12.63 3.87
N TYR A 215 2.96 -13.32 4.78
CA TYR A 215 1.52 -13.56 4.70
C TYR A 215 0.72 -12.28 4.46
N TRP A 216 0.91 -11.27 5.32
CA TRP A 216 0.19 -10.01 5.23
C TRP A 216 0.60 -9.15 4.02
N ALA A 217 1.77 -9.38 3.43
CA ALA A 217 2.19 -8.69 2.21
C ALA A 217 1.46 -9.21 0.96
N GLU A 218 0.92 -10.43 0.97
CA GLU A 218 0.13 -10.98 -0.15
C GLU A 218 -1.16 -10.18 -0.39
N TYR A 219 -1.72 -9.57 0.66
CA TYR A 219 -2.88 -8.68 0.57
C TYR A 219 -2.53 -7.25 0.15
N SER A 220 -1.24 -6.93 -0.01
CA SER A 220 -0.80 -5.58 -0.37
C SER A 220 -1.05 -5.27 -1.85
N GLU A 221 -1.31 -4.01 -2.14
CA GLU A 221 -1.54 -3.56 -3.51
C GLU A 221 -0.32 -3.77 -4.42
N TYR A 222 0.88 -3.88 -3.86
CA TYR A 222 2.10 -4.12 -4.63
C TYR A 222 2.09 -5.46 -5.34
N LEU A 223 1.44 -6.48 -4.78
CA LEU A 223 1.38 -7.83 -5.35
C LEU A 223 0.07 -8.08 -6.12
N LEU A 224 -0.98 -7.34 -5.78
CA LEU A 224 -2.32 -7.52 -6.37
C LEU A 224 -2.55 -6.69 -7.63
N VAL A 225 -1.84 -5.57 -7.80
CA VAL A 225 -2.06 -4.68 -8.94
C VAL A 225 -1.37 -5.25 -10.18
N PRO A 226 -2.13 -5.49 -11.27
CA PRO A 226 -1.56 -6.05 -12.49
C PRO A 226 -0.60 -5.07 -13.17
N ALA A 227 0.25 -5.59 -14.05
CA ALA A 227 1.21 -4.82 -14.87
C ALA A 227 2.31 -4.05 -14.10
N LEU A 228 2.36 -4.13 -12.76
CA LEU A 228 3.53 -3.72 -12.00
C LEU A 228 4.76 -4.55 -12.39
N GLN A 229 5.94 -3.95 -12.31
CA GLN A 229 7.20 -4.63 -12.55
C GLN A 229 7.84 -4.98 -11.21
N TYR A 230 8.22 -6.23 -11.03
CA TYR A 230 8.79 -6.70 -9.78
C TYR A 230 10.32 -6.74 -9.85
N PHE A 231 11.01 -6.54 -8.74
CA PHE A 231 12.46 -6.78 -8.66
C PHE A 231 12.86 -7.54 -7.39
N ALA A 232 13.82 -8.45 -7.53
CA ALA A 232 14.34 -9.30 -6.46
C ALA A 232 15.54 -8.69 -5.72
N SER A 233 16.25 -7.73 -6.35
CA SER A 233 17.44 -7.08 -5.81
C SER A 233 17.73 -5.74 -6.51
N SER A 234 18.68 -4.95 -6.00
CA SER A 234 19.16 -3.75 -6.69
C SER A 234 19.78 -4.05 -8.06
N ALA A 235 20.48 -5.17 -8.21
CA ALA A 235 21.08 -5.57 -9.48
C ALA A 235 20.02 -5.95 -10.52
N ASP A 236 19.02 -6.73 -10.10
CA ASP A 236 17.87 -7.09 -10.93
C ASP A 236 17.06 -5.85 -11.34
N LEU A 237 16.84 -4.90 -10.41
CA LEU A 237 16.21 -3.62 -10.73
C LEU A 237 16.97 -2.86 -11.83
N VAL A 238 18.29 -2.71 -11.70
CA VAL A 238 19.12 -2.01 -12.70
C VAL A 238 19.04 -2.70 -14.06
N ALA A 239 19.11 -4.03 -14.09
CA ALA A 239 18.98 -4.81 -15.32
C ALA A 239 17.61 -4.59 -15.98
N LYS A 240 16.52 -4.70 -15.22
CA LYS A 240 15.15 -4.50 -15.71
C LYS A 240 14.91 -3.07 -16.18
N LEU A 241 15.43 -2.06 -15.48
CA LEU A 241 15.38 -0.67 -15.93
C LEU A 241 16.12 -0.49 -17.26
N ASN A 242 17.29 -1.12 -17.44
CA ASN A 242 18.06 -0.99 -18.68
C ASN A 242 17.37 -1.63 -19.90
N SER A 243 16.55 -2.67 -19.69
CA SER A 243 15.87 -3.40 -20.75
C SER A 243 14.37 -3.10 -20.86
N MET A 244 13.85 -2.10 -20.13
CA MET A 244 12.40 -1.88 -20.07
C MET A 244 11.85 -1.25 -21.35
N GLU A 245 10.61 -1.63 -21.67
CA GLU A 245 9.82 -0.99 -22.71
C GLU A 245 8.70 -0.16 -22.08
N GLY A 246 9.04 1.05 -21.63
CA GLY A 246 8.13 1.89 -20.83
C GLY A 246 6.76 2.11 -21.46
N GLN A 247 6.69 2.31 -22.79
CA GLN A 247 5.41 2.48 -23.50
C GLN A 247 4.55 1.21 -23.49
N LYS A 248 5.16 0.03 -23.67
CA LYS A 248 4.43 -1.26 -23.56
C LYS A 248 3.91 -1.48 -22.13
N ILE A 249 4.71 -1.16 -21.11
CA ILE A 249 4.28 -1.23 -19.71
C ILE A 249 3.09 -0.29 -19.47
N SER A 250 3.22 0.97 -19.89
CA SER A 250 2.18 2.00 -19.77
C SER A 250 0.85 1.59 -20.43
N ALA A 251 0.91 1.00 -21.63
CA ALA A 251 -0.28 0.48 -22.33
C ALA A 251 -0.99 -0.65 -21.55
N ARG A 252 -0.24 -1.60 -20.97
CA ARG A 252 -0.82 -2.66 -20.13
C ARG A 252 -1.49 -2.09 -18.88
N MET A 253 -0.84 -1.13 -18.23
CA MET A 253 -1.40 -0.46 -17.05
C MET A 253 -2.67 0.32 -17.39
N GLN A 254 -2.73 0.97 -18.55
CA GLN A 254 -3.94 1.64 -19.03
C GLN A 254 -5.11 0.66 -19.20
N MET A 255 -4.85 -0.51 -19.78
CA MET A 255 -5.86 -1.55 -19.97
C MET A 255 -6.39 -2.05 -18.63
N ALA A 256 -5.49 -2.40 -17.70
CA ALA A 256 -5.87 -2.84 -16.36
C ALA A 256 -6.67 -1.77 -15.59
N TYR A 257 -6.22 -0.50 -15.64
CA TYR A 257 -6.92 0.60 -14.98
C TYR A 257 -8.34 0.84 -15.54
N ARG A 258 -8.59 0.55 -16.82
CA ARG A 258 -9.95 0.58 -17.38
C ARG A 258 -10.84 -0.50 -16.76
N GLY A 259 -10.31 -1.71 -16.59
CA GLY A 259 -11.02 -2.80 -15.89
C GLY A 259 -11.37 -2.42 -14.46
N ASP A 260 -10.40 -1.90 -13.69
CA ASP A 260 -10.64 -1.40 -12.33
C ASP A 260 -11.73 -0.31 -12.29
N LEU A 261 -11.79 0.57 -13.31
CA LEU A 261 -12.81 1.63 -13.40
C LEU A 261 -14.21 1.08 -13.65
N GLU A 262 -14.32 0.05 -14.48
CA GLU A 262 -15.59 -0.60 -14.79
C GLU A 262 -16.12 -1.33 -13.56
N GLU A 263 -15.26 -2.09 -12.87
CA GLU A 263 -15.57 -2.74 -11.60
C GLU A 263 -16.06 -1.73 -10.56
N MET A 264 -15.32 -0.63 -10.37
CA MET A 264 -15.69 0.42 -9.42
C MET A 264 -17.03 1.07 -9.75
N ARG A 265 -17.32 1.32 -11.03
CA ARG A 265 -18.60 1.87 -11.46
C ARG A 265 -19.76 0.90 -11.19
N SER A 266 -19.57 -0.39 -11.45
CA SER A 266 -20.63 -1.39 -11.18
C SER A 266 -20.91 -1.47 -9.68
N PHE A 267 -19.85 -1.56 -8.86
CA PHE A 267 -19.98 -1.58 -7.41
C PHE A 267 -20.79 -0.40 -6.87
N TRP A 268 -20.45 0.83 -7.26
CA TRP A 268 -21.17 2.02 -6.78
C TRP A 268 -22.61 2.08 -7.30
N ARG A 269 -22.85 1.70 -8.56
CA ARG A 269 -24.20 1.68 -9.12
C ARG A 269 -25.11 0.70 -8.38
N GLU A 270 -24.60 -0.50 -8.11
CA GLU A 270 -25.33 -1.54 -7.37
C GLU A 270 -25.56 -1.13 -5.93
N SER A 271 -24.51 -0.66 -5.24
CA SER A 271 -24.58 -0.24 -3.84
C SER A 271 -25.54 0.94 -3.64
N LEU A 272 -25.50 1.95 -4.51
CA LEU A 272 -26.44 3.08 -4.45
C LEU A 272 -27.88 2.64 -4.73
N SER A 273 -28.08 1.68 -5.64
CA SER A 273 -29.41 1.13 -5.92
C SER A 273 -29.99 0.38 -4.72
N LEU A 274 -29.15 -0.27 -3.91
CA LEU A 274 -29.57 -0.90 -2.67
C LEU A 274 -29.93 0.13 -1.59
N LEU A 275 -29.12 1.18 -1.43
CA LEU A 275 -29.34 2.23 -0.42
C LEU A 275 -30.58 3.11 -0.67
N LEU A 276 -31.03 3.21 -1.92
CA LEU A 276 -32.16 4.06 -2.33
C LEU A 276 -33.52 3.33 -2.36
N ARG A 277 -33.56 2.03 -2.03
CA ARG A 277 -34.79 1.26 -1.87
C ARG A 277 -35.34 1.38 -0.47
#